data_AF-A0A377B4K3-F1
#
_entry.id   AF-A0A377B4K3-F1
#
_cell.length_a   1.000
_cell.length_b   1.000
_cell.length_c   1.000
_cell.angle_alpha   90.00
_cell.angle_beta   90.00
_cell.angle_gamma   90.00
#
_symmetry.space_group_name_H-M   'P 1'
#
loop_
_entity.id
_entity.type
_entity.pdbx_description
1 polymer ?
#
loop_
_entity_poly.entity_id
_entity_poly.type
_entity_poly.pdbx_seq_one_letter_code
_entity_poly.pdbx_strand_id
1 'polypeptide(L)'
;MALIFVNGEGENVIGIHAGANAALSPALVEAQRERIANASALLMQLESPLESVMAAAKIAHQNKTIVALNPAPARELPDELLALVDIITPNETEAEKLTGIRVENDEDAAKAAQVLHEKGIRTVLITLGSRGVWASVNGEGQRVPGFRVQAVDTIAAGDTFNGALITALLEEKPLPEAIPVCPCCRCDCRNT
;
A
#
# COMPACT_ATOMS: atom_id res chain seq x y z
N MET A 1 -15.90 -12.34 -3.62
CA MET A 1 -15.54 -13.78 -3.68
C MET A 1 -14.31 -13.91 -4.56
N ALA A 2 -13.17 -14.32 -4.00
CA ALA A 2 -11.98 -14.63 -4.78
C ALA A 2 -12.04 -16.09 -5.24
N LEU A 3 -11.86 -16.34 -6.54
CA LEU A 3 -11.67 -17.65 -7.13
C LEU A 3 -10.18 -17.82 -7.42
N ILE A 4 -9.54 -18.76 -6.74
CA ILE A 4 -8.12 -19.07 -6.96
C ILE A 4 -8.06 -20.28 -7.88
N PHE A 5 -7.58 -20.07 -9.11
CA PHE A 5 -7.30 -21.13 -10.07
C PHE A 5 -5.82 -21.46 -10.01
N VAL A 6 -5.48 -22.72 -9.74
CA VAL A 6 -4.10 -23.22 -9.79
C VAL A 6 -3.98 -24.07 -11.04
N ASN A 7 -3.13 -23.67 -11.99
CA ASN A 7 -2.85 -24.49 -13.17
C ASN A 7 -1.89 -25.65 -12.83
N GLY A 8 -1.74 -26.62 -13.74
CA GLY A 8 -0.87 -27.79 -13.53
C GLY A 8 0.62 -27.49 -13.38
N GLU A 9 1.03 -26.23 -13.61
CA GLU A 9 2.41 -25.74 -13.50
C GLU A 9 2.67 -24.95 -12.21
N GLY A 10 1.65 -24.76 -11.36
CA GLY A 10 1.77 -24.08 -10.06
C GLY A 10 1.59 -22.57 -10.09
N GLU A 11 1.13 -21.98 -11.20
CA GLU A 11 0.77 -20.57 -11.25
C GLU A 11 -0.65 -20.35 -10.73
N ASN A 12 -0.79 -19.39 -9.81
CA ASN A 12 -2.06 -18.98 -9.22
C ASN A 12 -2.68 -17.84 -10.03
N VAL A 13 -3.86 -18.05 -10.61
CA VAL A 13 -4.69 -17.01 -11.20
C VAL A 13 -5.82 -16.69 -10.21
N ILE A 14 -5.81 -15.48 -9.64
CA ILE A 14 -6.85 -15.01 -8.72
C ILE A 14 -7.89 -14.22 -9.52
N GLY A 15 -9.05 -14.82 -9.76
CA GLY A 15 -10.22 -14.13 -10.30
C GLY A 15 -11.05 -13.52 -9.17
N ILE A 16 -11.06 -12.20 -9.04
CA ILE A 16 -11.85 -11.50 -8.03
C ILE A 16 -13.24 -11.20 -8.58
N HIS A 17 -14.27 -11.82 -7.99
CA HIS A 17 -15.66 -11.39 -8.17
C HIS A 17 -16.01 -10.39 -7.07
N ALA A 18 -16.14 -9.10 -7.42
CA ALA A 18 -16.29 -8.01 -6.46
C ALA A 18 -17.47 -8.21 -5.47
N GLY A 19 -18.61 -8.78 -5.91
CA GLY A 19 -19.73 -9.11 -5.01
C GLY A 19 -20.14 -7.94 -4.10
N ALA A 20 -20.19 -8.16 -2.78
CA ALA A 20 -20.49 -7.12 -1.79
C ALA A 20 -19.48 -5.96 -1.75
N ASN A 21 -18.22 -6.17 -2.18
CA ASN A 21 -17.22 -5.08 -2.22
C ASN A 21 -17.62 -4.00 -3.25
N ALA A 22 -18.31 -4.37 -4.33
CA ALA A 22 -18.85 -3.41 -5.29
C ALA A 22 -20.03 -2.61 -4.74
N ALA A 23 -20.67 -3.07 -3.65
CA ALA A 23 -21.77 -2.36 -2.99
C ALA A 23 -21.27 -1.25 -2.06
N LEU A 24 -19.96 -1.13 -1.81
CA LEU A 24 -19.37 -0.01 -1.10
C LEU A 24 -19.51 1.25 -1.95
N SER A 25 -20.62 1.96 -1.75
CA SER A 25 -20.93 3.20 -2.47
C SER A 25 -20.43 4.44 -1.70
N PRO A 26 -20.26 5.58 -2.38
CA PRO A 26 -19.93 6.85 -1.71
C PRO A 26 -20.93 7.23 -0.61
N ALA A 27 -22.20 6.83 -0.73
CA ALA A 27 -23.22 7.06 0.29
C ALA A 27 -22.94 6.27 1.60
N LEU A 28 -22.40 5.05 1.49
CA LEU A 28 -22.00 4.28 2.66
C LEU A 28 -20.76 4.87 3.33
N VAL A 29 -19.81 5.39 2.53
CA VAL A 29 -18.64 6.13 3.03
C VAL A 29 -19.08 7.39 3.76
N GLU A 30 -20.02 8.14 3.18
CA GLU A 30 -20.59 9.35 3.77
C GLU A 30 -21.26 9.06 5.12
N ALA A 31 -21.98 7.94 5.24
CA ALA A 31 -22.57 7.50 6.51
C ALA A 31 -21.51 7.19 7.59
N GLN A 32 -20.25 6.96 7.21
CA GLN A 32 -19.11 6.77 8.11
C GLN A 32 -18.24 8.02 8.26
N ARG A 33 -18.67 9.18 7.76
CA ARG A 33 -17.90 10.44 7.79
C ARG A 33 -17.30 10.74 9.15
N GLU A 34 -18.09 10.67 10.23
CA GLU A 34 -17.59 10.97 11.58
C GLU A 34 -16.53 9.99 12.05
N ARG A 35 -16.64 8.70 11.70
CA ARG A 35 -15.60 7.71 12.05
C ARG A 35 -14.30 8.01 11.31
N ILE A 36 -14.40 8.34 10.02
CA ILE A 36 -13.23 8.67 9.20
C ILE A 36 -12.58 9.94 9.73
N ALA A 37 -13.36 10.99 9.99
CA ALA A 37 -12.88 12.28 10.46
C ALA A 37 -12.19 12.22 11.84
N ASN A 38 -12.65 11.34 12.73
CA ASN A 38 -12.08 11.18 14.07
C ASN A 38 -10.97 10.11 14.13
N ALA A 39 -10.68 9.42 13.02
CA ALA A 39 -9.62 8.43 12.97
C ALA A 39 -8.24 9.12 12.85
N SER A 40 -7.22 8.50 13.44
CA SER A 40 -5.83 8.95 13.28
C SER A 40 -5.29 8.63 11.88
N ALA A 41 -5.71 7.51 11.30
CA ALA A 41 -5.33 7.10 9.95
C ALA A 41 -6.46 6.34 9.25
N LEU A 42 -6.49 6.44 7.93
CA LEU A 42 -7.36 5.72 7.01
C LEU A 42 -6.46 4.92 6.05
N LEU A 43 -6.52 3.59 6.14
CA LEU A 43 -5.84 2.67 5.24
C LEU A 43 -6.83 2.15 4.19
N MET A 44 -6.47 2.23 2.90
CA MET A 44 -7.31 1.80 1.77
C MET A 44 -6.53 0.96 0.76
N GLN A 45 -7.26 0.13 0.01
CA GLN A 45 -6.79 -0.63 -1.17
C GLN A 45 -7.73 -0.40 -2.37
N LEU A 46 -7.38 -0.93 -3.55
CA LEU A 46 -8.11 -0.72 -4.81
C LEU A 46 -9.08 -1.87 -5.18
N GLU A 47 -9.45 -2.71 -4.22
CA GLU A 47 -10.50 -3.74 -4.38
C GLU A 47 -11.94 -3.21 -4.21
N SER A 48 -12.07 -1.93 -3.86
CA SER A 48 -13.34 -1.22 -3.75
C SER A 48 -13.56 -0.25 -4.92
N PRO A 49 -14.79 0.20 -5.20
CA PRO A 49 -15.06 1.22 -6.21
C PRO A 49 -14.22 2.48 -5.99
N LEU A 50 -13.57 2.97 -7.05
CA LEU A 50 -12.66 4.13 -7.00
C LEU A 50 -13.36 5.39 -6.49
N GLU A 51 -14.64 5.55 -6.82
CA GLU A 51 -15.48 6.66 -6.35
C GLU A 51 -15.60 6.69 -4.82
N SER A 52 -15.69 5.52 -4.18
CA SER A 52 -15.77 5.38 -2.73
C SER A 52 -14.42 5.60 -2.06
N VAL A 53 -13.33 5.10 -2.66
CA VAL A 53 -11.96 5.39 -2.22
C VAL A 53 -11.69 6.90 -2.28
N MET A 54 -12.08 7.56 -3.37
CA MET A 54 -11.97 9.01 -3.53
C MET A 54 -12.79 9.77 -2.48
N ALA A 55 -14.04 9.36 -2.24
CA ALA A 55 -14.88 9.98 -1.23
C ALA A 55 -14.26 9.86 0.17
N ALA A 56 -13.73 8.69 0.51
CA ALA A 56 -13.09 8.44 1.80
C ALA A 56 -11.80 9.26 1.96
N ALA A 57 -10.96 9.30 0.92
CA ALA A 57 -9.74 10.12 0.88
C ALA A 57 -10.04 11.60 1.10
N LYS A 58 -11.07 12.15 0.44
CA LYS A 58 -11.50 13.54 0.61
C LYS A 58 -11.93 13.85 2.03
N ILE A 59 -12.73 12.97 2.64
CA ILE A 59 -13.18 13.14 4.04
C ILE A 59 -11.97 13.11 4.98
N ALA A 60 -11.07 12.15 4.83
CA ALA A 60 -9.89 12.02 5.67
C ALA A 60 -8.97 13.26 5.54
N HIS A 61 -8.67 13.68 4.32
CA HIS A 61 -7.83 14.85 4.04
C HIS A 61 -8.40 16.14 4.65
N GLN A 62 -9.71 16.38 4.50
CA GLN A 62 -10.38 17.55 5.09
C GLN A 62 -10.30 17.60 6.62
N ASN A 63 -10.15 16.45 7.28
CA ASN A 63 -10.12 16.32 8.73
C ASN A 63 -8.71 16.02 9.29
N LYS A 64 -7.67 16.09 8.45
CA LYS A 64 -6.27 15.81 8.82
C LYS A 64 -6.02 14.38 9.31
N THR A 65 -6.88 13.45 8.91
CA THR A 65 -6.66 12.01 9.10
C THR A 65 -5.62 11.55 8.08
N ILE A 66 -4.61 10.81 8.52
CA ILE A 66 -3.54 10.31 7.64
C ILE A 66 -4.14 9.37 6.60
N VAL A 67 -3.90 9.62 5.32
CA VAL A 67 -4.37 8.77 4.21
C VAL A 67 -3.25 7.85 3.75
N ALA A 68 -3.40 6.56 4.02
CA ALA A 68 -2.53 5.51 3.53
C ALA A 68 -3.21 4.71 2.42
N LEU A 69 -2.56 4.60 1.26
CA LEU A 69 -3.07 3.86 0.11
C LEU A 69 -2.09 2.75 -0.30
N ASN A 70 -2.56 1.52 -0.27
CA ASN A 70 -1.92 0.41 -0.96
C ASN A 70 -2.53 0.30 -2.37
N PRO A 71 -1.81 0.66 -3.44
CA PRO A 71 -2.34 0.73 -4.80
C PRO A 71 -2.47 -0.66 -5.47
N ALA A 72 -2.89 -1.66 -4.71
CA ALA A 72 -3.15 -3.01 -5.16
C ALA A 72 -4.65 -3.25 -5.36
N PRO A 73 -5.09 -3.90 -6.46
CA PRO A 73 -4.29 -4.37 -7.59
C PRO A 73 -3.83 -3.22 -8.52
N ALA A 74 -2.72 -3.44 -9.24
CA ALA A 74 -2.10 -2.44 -10.12
C ALA A 74 -3.09 -1.86 -11.15
N ARG A 75 -3.31 -0.53 -11.06
CA ARG A 75 -4.14 0.24 -12.00
C ARG A 75 -3.70 1.69 -12.02
N GLU A 76 -4.11 2.40 -13.07
CA GLU A 76 -3.94 3.85 -13.12
C GLU A 76 -4.88 4.53 -12.12
N LEU A 77 -4.35 5.56 -11.47
CA LEU A 77 -5.05 6.38 -10.48
C LEU A 77 -5.08 7.83 -10.94
N PRO A 78 -6.20 8.54 -10.74
CA PRO A 78 -6.29 9.96 -11.06
C PRO A 78 -5.38 10.77 -10.14
N ASP A 79 -4.75 11.82 -10.67
CA ASP A 79 -3.88 12.71 -9.90
C ASP A 79 -4.61 13.36 -8.72
N GLU A 80 -5.92 13.59 -8.85
CA GLU A 80 -6.77 14.07 -7.75
C GLU A 80 -6.75 13.13 -6.53
N LEU A 81 -6.69 11.82 -6.74
CA LEU A 81 -6.62 10.87 -5.62
C LEU A 81 -5.22 10.88 -5.01
N LEU A 82 -4.19 10.86 -5.85
CA LEU A 82 -2.79 10.81 -5.41
C LEU A 82 -2.40 12.05 -4.59
N ALA A 83 -2.95 13.22 -4.94
CA ALA A 83 -2.75 14.45 -4.18
C ALA A 83 -3.37 14.43 -2.76
N LEU A 84 -4.27 13.48 -2.47
CA LEU A 84 -4.89 13.33 -1.16
C LEU A 84 -4.18 12.28 -0.28
N VAL A 85 -3.19 11.56 -0.82
CA VAL A 85 -2.52 10.45 -0.15
C VAL A 85 -1.27 10.95 0.57
N ASP A 86 -1.15 10.64 1.86
CA ASP A 86 0.04 10.94 2.65
C ASP A 86 1.11 9.85 2.53
N ILE A 87 0.67 8.59 2.48
CA ILE A 87 1.53 7.40 2.46
C ILE A 87 1.06 6.47 1.35
N ILE A 88 1.96 6.09 0.43
CA ILE A 88 1.67 5.09 -0.59
C ILE A 88 2.65 3.92 -0.50
N THR A 89 2.14 2.70 -0.70
CA THR A 89 2.89 1.45 -0.51
C THR A 89 2.88 0.51 -1.73
N PRO A 90 3.26 0.97 -2.94
CA PRO A 90 3.27 0.11 -4.13
C PRO A 90 4.34 -0.98 -4.07
N ASN A 91 4.11 -2.10 -4.76
CA ASN A 91 5.19 -2.97 -5.19
C ASN A 91 5.88 -2.47 -6.47
N GLU A 92 6.90 -3.18 -6.95
CA GLU A 92 7.66 -2.84 -8.17
C GLU A 92 6.75 -2.66 -9.40
N THR A 93 5.82 -3.59 -9.62
CA THR A 93 4.89 -3.59 -10.75
C THR A 93 3.87 -2.44 -10.65
N GLU A 94 3.38 -2.15 -9.45
CA GLU A 94 2.45 -1.05 -9.19
C GLU A 94 3.13 0.30 -9.33
N ALA A 95 4.38 0.44 -8.84
CA ALA A 95 5.18 1.63 -9.01
C ALA A 95 5.44 1.92 -10.50
N GLU A 96 5.78 0.89 -11.29
CA GLU A 96 5.91 1.02 -12.74
C GLU A 96 4.58 1.45 -13.37
N LYS A 97 3.45 0.87 -12.95
CA LYS A 97 2.15 1.22 -13.51
C LYS A 97 1.71 2.65 -13.21
N LEU A 98 2.08 3.19 -12.04
CA LEU A 98 1.73 4.55 -11.62
C LEU A 98 2.67 5.62 -12.18
N THR A 99 3.94 5.28 -12.42
CA THR A 99 5.00 6.25 -12.77
C THR A 99 5.52 6.10 -14.19
N GLY A 100 5.30 4.95 -14.83
CA GLY A 100 5.93 4.57 -16.10
C GLY A 100 7.39 4.16 -15.96
N ILE A 101 7.92 4.06 -14.74
CA ILE A 101 9.34 3.75 -14.47
C ILE A 101 9.43 2.32 -13.94
N ARG A 102 10.09 1.45 -14.70
CA ARG A 102 10.38 0.08 -14.28
C ARG A 102 11.41 0.09 -13.16
N VAL A 103 11.07 -0.52 -12.02
CA VAL A 103 11.92 -0.52 -10.82
C VAL A 103 12.81 -1.77 -10.79
N GLU A 104 14.07 -1.65 -11.22
CA GLU A 104 15.01 -2.77 -11.21
C GLU A 104 16.14 -2.60 -10.20
N ASN A 105 16.41 -1.38 -9.75
CA ASN A 105 17.46 -1.05 -8.78
C ASN A 105 17.06 0.15 -7.91
N ASP A 106 17.92 0.50 -6.95
CA ASP A 106 17.68 1.59 -5.99
C ASP A 106 17.55 2.97 -6.69
N GLU A 107 18.24 3.18 -7.82
CA GLU A 107 18.15 4.43 -8.59
C GLU A 107 16.79 4.54 -9.29
N ASP A 108 16.27 3.44 -9.85
CA ASP A 108 14.94 3.42 -10.46
C ASP A 108 13.85 3.59 -9.39
N ALA A 109 14.02 2.98 -8.22
CA ALA A 109 13.12 3.16 -7.09
C ALA A 109 13.09 4.61 -6.62
N ALA A 110 14.24 5.27 -6.57
CA ALA A 110 14.33 6.70 -6.27
C ALA A 110 13.60 7.57 -7.31
N LYS A 111 13.77 7.27 -8.60
CA LYS A 111 13.08 7.99 -9.69
C LYS A 111 11.56 7.79 -9.64
N ALA A 112 11.10 6.55 -9.43
CA ALA A 112 9.69 6.24 -9.28
C ALA A 112 9.09 6.95 -8.04
N ALA A 113 9.81 6.94 -6.92
CA ALA A 113 9.39 7.66 -5.72
C ALA A 113 9.31 9.17 -5.94
N GLN A 114 10.26 9.75 -6.67
CA GLN A 114 10.25 11.17 -7.01
C GLN A 114 9.00 11.57 -7.82
N VAL A 115 8.60 10.76 -8.81
CA VAL A 115 7.37 11.00 -9.59
C VAL A 115 6.14 10.97 -8.68
N LEU A 116 6.09 10.06 -7.70
CA LEU A 116 4.99 9.98 -6.74
C LEU A 116 4.99 11.17 -5.76
N HIS A 117 6.16 11.66 -5.36
CA HIS A 117 6.28 12.89 -4.57
C HIS A 117 5.80 14.12 -5.34
N GLU A 118 6.11 14.22 -6.63
CA GLU A 118 5.63 15.30 -7.51
C GLU A 118 4.10 15.31 -7.66
N LYS A 119 3.45 14.16 -7.45
CA LYS A 119 1.98 14.04 -7.39
C LYS A 119 1.38 14.44 -6.04
N GLY A 120 2.20 14.87 -5.08
CA GLY A 120 1.76 15.40 -3.78
C GLY A 120 1.92 14.43 -2.61
N ILE A 121 2.43 13.21 -2.85
CA ILE A 121 2.55 12.19 -1.81
C ILE A 121 3.78 12.46 -0.94
N ARG A 122 3.61 12.54 0.37
CA ARG A 122 4.73 12.83 1.29
C ARG A 122 5.65 11.64 1.50
N THR A 123 5.09 10.46 1.70
CA THR A 123 5.82 9.23 2.06
C THR A 123 5.54 8.14 1.02
N VAL A 124 6.61 7.65 0.39
CA VAL A 124 6.54 6.61 -0.63
C VAL A 124 7.36 5.41 -0.17
N LEU A 125 6.73 4.25 -0.09
CA LEU A 125 7.38 2.99 0.29
C LEU A 125 7.21 1.98 -0.84
N ILE A 126 8.25 1.75 -1.64
CA ILE A 126 8.21 0.78 -2.74
C ILE A 126 8.71 -0.56 -2.22
N THR A 127 7.86 -1.58 -2.16
CA THR A 127 8.27 -2.92 -1.74
C THR A 127 9.01 -3.64 -2.87
N LEU A 128 10.23 -4.10 -2.60
CA LEU A 128 11.17 -4.72 -3.56
C LEU A 128 11.31 -6.23 -3.33
N GLY A 129 10.24 -6.87 -2.85
CA GLY A 129 10.22 -8.29 -2.49
C GLY A 129 11.31 -8.66 -1.48
N SER A 130 12.17 -9.61 -1.84
CA SER A 130 13.27 -10.08 -0.98
C SER A 130 14.37 -9.04 -0.74
N ARG A 131 14.39 -7.95 -1.53
CA ARG A 131 15.37 -6.87 -1.38
C ARG A 131 14.98 -5.86 -0.30
N GLY A 132 13.77 -5.97 0.25
CA GLY A 132 13.27 -5.07 1.27
C GLY A 132 12.35 -3.99 0.71
N VAL A 133 12.51 -2.77 1.20
CA VAL A 133 11.65 -1.64 0.85
C VAL A 133 12.51 -0.42 0.56
N TRP A 134 12.22 0.27 -0.53
CA TRP A 134 12.72 1.62 -0.76
C TRP A 134 11.79 2.61 -0.06
N ALA A 135 12.28 3.28 0.98
CA ALA A 135 11.51 4.23 1.76
C ALA A 135 11.96 5.65 1.45
N SER A 136 11.05 6.49 0.95
CA SER A 136 11.33 7.88 0.63
C SER A 136 10.33 8.83 1.30
N VAL A 137 10.85 9.87 1.94
CA VAL A 137 10.06 10.92 2.59
C VAL A 137 10.50 12.25 2.02
N ASN A 138 9.58 12.98 1.37
CA ASN A 138 9.88 14.27 0.72
C ASN A 138 11.11 14.20 -0.22
N GLY A 139 11.29 13.10 -0.95
CA GLY A 139 12.44 12.90 -1.85
C GLY A 139 13.72 12.38 -1.19
N GLU A 140 13.78 12.32 0.14
CA GLU A 140 14.88 11.69 0.86
C GLU A 140 14.64 10.18 0.93
N GLY A 141 15.29 9.44 0.04
CA GLY A 141 15.17 8.00 -0.10
C GLY A 141 16.27 7.21 0.62
N GLN A 142 15.89 6.10 1.24
CA GLN A 142 16.82 5.09 1.75
C GLN A 142 16.25 3.69 1.53
N ARG A 143 17.15 2.72 1.30
CA ARG A 143 16.76 1.32 1.25
C ARG A 143 16.76 0.72 2.66
N VAL A 144 15.63 0.16 3.06
CA VAL A 144 15.52 -0.65 4.27
C VAL A 144 15.58 -2.12 3.86
N PRO A 145 16.64 -2.86 4.23
CA PRO A 145 16.78 -4.25 3.86
C PRO A 145 15.66 -5.09 4.48
N GLY A 146 15.05 -5.95 3.67
CA GLY A 146 14.09 -6.92 4.14
C GLY A 146 14.79 -8.10 4.81
N PHE A 147 14.08 -8.80 5.70
CA PHE A 147 14.60 -10.04 6.25
C PHE A 147 14.32 -11.18 5.28
N ARG A 148 15.34 -12.04 5.09
CA ARG A 148 15.16 -13.29 4.35
C ARG A 148 14.30 -14.22 5.19
N VAL A 149 13.02 -14.26 4.89
CA VAL A 149 12.12 -15.30 5.41
C VAL A 149 11.80 -16.29 4.31
N GLN A 150 11.70 -17.57 4.70
CA GLN A 150 11.26 -18.61 3.79
C GLN A 150 9.77 -18.36 3.53
N ALA A 151 9.44 -17.87 2.34
CA ALA A 151 8.07 -17.57 1.97
C ALA A 151 7.28 -18.89 1.88
N VAL A 152 6.48 -19.18 2.91
CA VAL A 152 5.58 -20.34 2.94
C VAL A 152 4.27 -19.99 2.20
N ASP A 153 3.83 -18.75 2.34
CA ASP A 153 2.66 -18.18 1.67
C ASP A 153 2.88 -16.67 1.54
N THR A 154 2.71 -16.11 0.35
CA THR A 154 2.86 -14.67 0.07
C THR A 154 1.51 -13.93 0.03
N ILE A 155 0.40 -14.67 0.18
CA ILE A 155 -0.95 -14.09 0.23
C ILE A 155 -1.09 -13.25 1.51
N ALA A 156 -1.60 -12.02 1.37
CA ALA A 156 -1.76 -11.01 2.44
C ALA A 156 -0.46 -10.46 3.09
N ALA A 157 0.71 -10.75 2.51
CA ALA A 157 1.98 -10.21 3.01
C ALA A 157 2.02 -8.67 2.93
N GLY A 158 1.48 -8.09 1.85
CA GLY A 158 1.36 -6.65 1.67
C GLY A 158 0.38 -6.00 2.66
N ASP A 159 -0.76 -6.65 2.94
CA ASP A 159 -1.74 -6.10 3.90
C ASP A 159 -1.22 -6.13 5.33
N THR A 160 -0.48 -7.19 5.69
CA THR A 160 0.20 -7.31 6.98
C THR A 160 1.26 -6.23 7.14
N PHE A 161 2.05 -6.01 6.09
CA PHE A 161 3.04 -4.94 6.04
C PHE A 161 2.39 -3.57 6.26
N ASN A 162 1.31 -3.27 5.52
CA ASN A 162 0.59 -2.01 5.65
C ASN A 162 -0.01 -1.82 7.05
N GLY A 163 -0.67 -2.84 7.60
CA GLY A 163 -1.26 -2.77 8.93
C GLY A 163 -0.22 -2.53 10.02
N ALA A 164 0.90 -3.26 9.99
CA ALA A 164 1.98 -3.10 10.96
C ALA A 164 2.70 -1.74 10.81
N LEU A 165 2.91 -1.27 9.59
CA LEU A 165 3.49 0.04 9.31
C LEU A 165 2.64 1.16 9.92
N ILE A 166 1.34 1.18 9.62
CA ILE A 166 0.44 2.23 10.13
C ILE A 166 0.35 2.16 11.65
N THR A 167 0.29 0.96 12.23
CA THR A 167 0.31 0.80 13.69
C THR A 167 1.57 1.41 14.31
N ALA A 168 2.75 1.11 13.77
CA ALA A 168 4.01 1.64 14.28
C ALA A 168 4.15 3.16 14.10
N LEU A 169 3.63 3.70 13.00
CA LEU A 169 3.59 5.16 12.78
C LEU A 169 2.64 5.86 13.76
N LEU A 170 1.51 5.23 14.09
CA LEU A 170 0.57 5.73 15.11
C LEU A 170 1.14 5.63 16.53
N GLU A 171 2.11 4.76 16.77
CA GLU A 171 2.92 4.69 18.00
C GLU A 171 4.09 5.69 18.00
N GLU A 172 4.13 6.64 17.04
CA GLU A 172 5.16 7.68 16.89
C GLU A 172 6.59 7.12 16.70
N LYS A 173 6.72 5.88 16.22
CA LYS A 173 8.03 5.32 15.90
C LYS A 173 8.63 5.99 14.67
N PRO A 174 9.94 6.23 14.64
CA PRO A 174 10.60 6.76 13.45
C PRO A 174 10.44 5.77 12.28
N LEU A 175 10.29 6.30 11.05
CA LEU A 175 9.97 5.48 9.87
C LEU A 175 10.88 4.24 9.67
N PRO A 176 12.22 4.30 9.90
CA PRO A 176 13.08 3.12 9.80
C PRO A 176 12.68 1.99 10.76
N GLU A 177 12.18 2.33 11.94
CA GLU A 177 11.69 1.37 12.95
C GLU A 177 10.23 0.97 12.72
N ALA A 178 9.46 1.83 12.05
CA ALA A 178 8.07 1.57 11.72
C ALA A 178 7.91 0.61 10.54
N ILE A 179 8.90 0.53 9.64
CA ILE A 179 8.89 -0.40 8.51
C ILE A 179 8.94 -1.84 9.07
N PRO A 180 7.86 -2.62 8.90
CA PRO A 180 7.79 -3.95 9.48
C PRO A 180 8.85 -4.86 8.91
N VAL A 181 9.49 -5.55 9.84
CA VAL A 181 10.66 -6.39 9.60
C VAL A 181 10.29 -7.73 8.93
N CYS A 182 9.02 -8.15 8.99
CA CYS A 182 8.51 -9.36 8.32
C CYS A 182 7.12 -9.10 7.67
N PRO A 183 6.95 -9.36 6.36
CA PRO A 183 5.62 -9.28 5.71
C PRO A 183 4.67 -10.43 6.07
N CYS A 184 5.14 -11.58 6.56
CA CYS A 184 4.29 -12.77 6.67
C CYS A 184 3.62 -12.91 8.04
N CYS A 185 2.30 -13.17 8.05
CA CYS A 185 1.52 -13.58 9.24
C CYS A 185 2.02 -14.86 9.93
N ARG A 186 2.93 -15.61 9.29
CA ARG A 186 3.61 -16.80 9.84
C ARG A 186 5.09 -16.77 9.49
N CYS A 187 5.87 -16.00 10.25
CA CYS A 187 7.32 -16.17 10.31
C CYS A 187 7.63 -17.04 11.54
N ASP A 188 8.18 -18.25 11.34
CA ASP A 188 8.92 -18.93 12.41
C ASP A 188 10.19 -18.11 12.60
N CYS A 189 10.15 -17.12 13.51
CA CYS A 189 11.28 -16.28 13.86
C CYS A 189 12.30 -17.08 14.66
N ARG A 190 12.89 -18.12 14.06
CA ARG A 190 14.06 -18.79 14.61
C ARG A 190 15.31 -18.14 14.05
N ASN A 191 16.01 -17.41 14.92
CA ASN A 191 17.39 -16.99 14.72
C ASN A 191 18.25 -18.21 14.37
N THR A 192 18.81 -18.22 13.17
CA THR A 192 20.04 -18.96 12.85
C THR A 192 20.94 -18.07 12.02
#